data_AF-A0A2G6HMP2-F1
#
_entry.id   AF-A0A2G6HMP2-F1
#
_cell.length_a   1.000
_cell.length_b   1.000
_cell.length_c   1.000
_cell.angle_alpha   90.00
_cell.angle_beta   90.00
_cell.angle_gamma   90.00
#
_symmetry.space_group_name_H-M   'P 1'
#
loop_
_entity.id
_entity.type
_entity.pdbx_description
1 polymer ?
#
loop_
_entity_poly.entity_id
_entity_poly.type
_entity_poly.pdbx_seq_one_letter_code
_entity_poly.pdbx_strand_id
1 'polypeptide(L)'
;MLTPQAIKDQEFQIKFRGYDNIEVKSFLELLAEDFFVLAEENRELVMEAESLKFELSEARARGESLERNLEEKRSIVEGAQHERDERVLNRDGQIVELQNQLKAAGAENAALTENVLAYQNLVNELEERLAEADRGTAHLGSEVERLNGRIEILEEQNRDLKQEGSEFRNTILAAQKFADSIRMEAELEAEKLLEDARKEVQLVREEAEVEIARLPLEIKVLEERKAQVRKDLQAVLTRYLDELDLFPENIVLDDLE
;
A
#
# COMPACT_ATOMS: atom_id res chain seq x y z
N MET A 1 -91.00 -83.41 67.30
CA MET A 1 -90.98 -83.56 65.83
C MET A 1 -91.48 -84.93 65.42
N LEU A 2 -92.79 -85.11 65.50
CA LEU A 2 -93.55 -86.12 64.78
C LEU A 2 -93.24 -86.02 63.28
N THR A 3 -92.85 -87.13 62.68
CA THR A 3 -92.65 -87.16 61.22
C THR A 3 -94.00 -87.34 60.53
N PRO A 4 -94.17 -86.85 59.28
CA PRO A 4 -95.37 -87.13 58.49
C PRO A 4 -95.70 -88.62 58.39
N GLN A 5 -94.67 -89.48 58.40
CA GLN A 5 -94.81 -90.93 58.41
C GLN A 5 -95.32 -91.46 59.76
N ALA A 6 -94.77 -90.98 60.88
CA ALA A 6 -95.24 -91.34 62.23
C ALA A 6 -96.69 -90.91 62.49
N ILE A 7 -97.14 -89.79 61.90
CA ILE A 7 -98.54 -89.34 61.98
C ILE A 7 -99.46 -90.28 61.22
N LYS A 8 -99.03 -90.75 60.04
CA LYS A 8 -99.79 -91.68 59.20
C LYS A 8 -99.91 -93.06 59.83
N ASP A 9 -98.87 -93.51 60.51
CA ASP A 9 -98.77 -94.83 61.12
C ASP A 9 -99.28 -94.85 62.58
N GLN A 10 -99.85 -93.73 63.08
CA GLN A 10 -100.36 -93.62 64.45
C GLN A 10 -101.66 -94.41 64.63
N GLU A 11 -101.63 -95.41 65.53
CA GLU A 11 -102.80 -96.13 65.99
C GLU A 11 -103.29 -95.57 67.33
N PHE A 12 -104.61 -95.55 67.55
CA PHE A 12 -105.24 -95.09 68.79
C PHE A 12 -106.01 -96.24 69.45
N GLN A 13 -106.01 -96.28 70.78
CA GLN A 13 -106.75 -97.28 71.55
C GLN A 13 -108.27 -97.11 71.37
N ILE A 14 -109.01 -98.22 71.29
CA ILE A 14 -110.48 -98.22 71.14
C ILE A 14 -111.14 -98.40 72.53
N LYS A 15 -112.04 -97.47 72.90
CA LYS A 15 -112.92 -97.53 74.08
C LYS A 15 -114.38 -97.74 73.65
N PHE A 16 -115.31 -97.86 74.61
CA PHE A 16 -116.72 -98.15 74.32
C PHE A 16 -117.28 -97.16 73.29
N ARG A 17 -117.48 -97.67 72.06
CA ARG A 17 -118.08 -96.95 70.92
C ARG A 17 -117.19 -95.90 70.23
N GLY A 18 -115.85 -95.97 70.34
CA GLY A 18 -114.94 -95.08 69.59
C GLY A 18 -113.48 -95.10 70.07
N TYR A 19 -112.60 -94.26 69.50
CA TYR A 19 -111.21 -94.11 69.95
C TYR A 19 -111.09 -93.40 71.32
N ASP A 20 -109.99 -93.62 72.03
CA ASP A 20 -109.69 -92.97 73.30
C ASP A 20 -109.51 -91.46 73.13
N ASN A 21 -110.46 -90.70 73.64
CA ASN A 21 -110.48 -89.25 73.53
C ASN A 21 -109.24 -88.58 74.15
N ILE A 22 -108.66 -89.17 75.21
CA ILE A 22 -107.50 -88.60 75.89
C ILE A 22 -106.24 -88.76 75.03
N GLU A 23 -105.99 -89.97 74.53
CA GLU A 23 -104.83 -90.27 73.66
C GLU A 23 -104.87 -89.48 72.35
N VAL A 24 -106.05 -89.41 71.72
CA VAL A 24 -106.25 -88.59 70.50
C VAL A 24 -105.97 -87.12 70.78
N LYS A 25 -106.44 -86.57 71.92
CA LYS A 25 -106.18 -85.18 72.28
C LYS A 25 -104.71 -84.91 72.55
N SER A 26 -104.04 -85.76 73.33
CA SER A 26 -102.61 -85.60 73.62
C SER A 26 -101.75 -85.69 72.36
N PHE A 27 -102.11 -86.57 71.43
CA PHE A 27 -101.45 -86.64 70.12
C PHE A 27 -101.72 -85.39 69.27
N LEU A 28 -102.96 -84.89 69.23
CA LEU A 28 -103.31 -83.67 68.52
C LEU A 28 -102.64 -82.42 69.12
N GLU A 29 -102.46 -82.37 70.44
CA GLU A 29 -101.70 -81.31 71.14
C GLU A 29 -100.22 -81.35 70.75
N LEU A 30 -99.59 -82.52 70.78
CA LEU A 30 -98.21 -82.70 70.34
C LEU A 30 -98.03 -82.37 68.85
N LEU A 31 -98.97 -82.80 68.01
CA LEU A 31 -99.00 -82.46 66.59
C LEU A 31 -99.17 -80.95 66.36
N ALA A 32 -100.02 -80.30 67.14
CA ALA A 32 -100.22 -78.85 67.07
C ALA A 32 -98.97 -78.08 67.51
N GLU A 33 -98.27 -78.54 68.55
CA GLU A 33 -97.01 -77.95 69.00
C GLU A 33 -95.90 -78.10 67.96
N ASP A 34 -95.68 -79.30 67.42
CA ASP A 34 -94.69 -79.53 66.36
C ASP A 34 -95.05 -78.77 65.07
N PHE A 35 -96.34 -78.68 64.71
CA PHE A 35 -96.79 -77.88 63.57
C PHE A 35 -96.59 -76.39 63.80
N PHE A 36 -96.79 -75.90 65.02
CA PHE A 36 -96.53 -74.51 65.39
C PHE A 36 -95.04 -74.18 65.25
N VAL A 37 -94.15 -75.04 65.76
CA VAL A 37 -92.69 -74.85 65.61
C VAL A 37 -92.29 -74.83 64.13
N LEU A 38 -92.76 -75.80 63.34
CA LEU A 38 -92.49 -75.83 61.89
C LEU A 38 -93.04 -74.60 61.16
N ALA A 39 -94.22 -74.10 61.55
CA ALA A 39 -94.80 -72.91 60.94
C ALA A 39 -93.99 -71.65 61.29
N GLU A 40 -93.49 -71.55 62.53
CA GLU A 40 -92.66 -70.45 62.97
C GLU A 40 -91.27 -70.49 62.32
N GLU A 41 -90.63 -71.67 62.24
CA GLU A 41 -89.37 -71.87 61.51
C GLU A 41 -89.52 -71.51 60.03
N ASN A 42 -90.62 -71.91 59.38
CA ASN A 42 -90.88 -71.55 57.98
C ASN A 42 -91.09 -70.03 57.84
N ARG A 43 -91.79 -69.40 58.79
CA ARG A 43 -91.96 -67.94 58.82
C ARG A 43 -90.62 -67.23 58.94
N GLU A 44 -89.74 -67.69 59.82
CA GLU A 44 -88.38 -67.14 60.00
C GLU A 44 -87.51 -67.35 58.76
N LEU A 45 -87.51 -68.56 58.18
CA LEU A 45 -86.77 -68.86 56.95
C LEU A 45 -87.25 -68.02 55.76
N VAL A 46 -88.56 -67.76 55.65
CA VAL A 46 -89.11 -66.87 54.62
C VAL A 46 -88.62 -65.44 54.83
N MET A 47 -88.67 -64.93 56.07
CA MET A 47 -88.15 -63.59 56.39
C MET A 47 -86.65 -63.48 56.10
N GLU A 48 -85.85 -64.48 56.46
CA GLU A 48 -84.42 -64.52 56.18
C GLU A 48 -84.15 -64.58 54.67
N ALA A 49 -84.89 -65.41 53.93
CA ALA A 49 -84.79 -65.49 52.47
C ALA A 49 -85.16 -64.17 51.80
N GLU A 50 -86.14 -63.43 52.31
CA GLU A 50 -86.50 -62.10 51.83
C GLU A 50 -85.41 -61.07 52.14
N SER A 51 -84.85 -61.08 53.36
CA SER A 51 -83.74 -60.20 53.75
C SER A 51 -82.50 -60.44 52.89
N LEU A 52 -82.10 -61.70 52.72
CA LEU A 52 -80.96 -62.08 51.89
C LEU A 52 -81.18 -61.71 50.41
N LYS A 53 -82.41 -61.85 49.89
CA LYS A 53 -82.74 -61.39 48.53
C LYS A 53 -82.59 -59.89 48.40
N PHE A 54 -83.02 -59.13 49.39
CA PHE A 54 -82.88 -57.67 49.40
C PHE A 54 -81.40 -57.26 49.43
N GLU A 55 -80.61 -57.81 50.34
CA GLU A 55 -79.16 -57.55 50.41
C GLU A 55 -78.43 -57.93 49.12
N LEU A 56 -78.78 -59.07 48.51
CA LEU A 56 -78.24 -59.50 47.23
C LEU A 56 -78.60 -58.51 46.11
N SER A 57 -79.83 -57.98 46.11
CA SER A 57 -80.26 -56.98 45.13
C SER A 57 -79.50 -55.66 45.29
N GLU A 58 -79.27 -55.21 46.53
CA GLU A 58 -78.53 -54.00 46.83
C GLU A 58 -77.04 -54.16 46.48
N ALA A 59 -76.43 -55.30 46.84
CA ALA A 59 -75.06 -55.63 46.48
C ALA A 59 -74.86 -55.68 44.96
N ARG A 60 -75.82 -56.27 44.22
CA ARG A 60 -75.81 -56.27 42.75
C ARG A 60 -75.91 -54.86 42.17
N ALA A 61 -76.84 -54.04 42.67
CA ALA A 61 -76.98 -52.66 42.21
C ALA A 61 -75.71 -51.83 42.48
N ARG A 62 -75.07 -52.02 43.64
CA ARG A 62 -73.76 -51.41 43.95
C ARG A 62 -72.66 -51.89 43.00
N GLY A 63 -72.62 -53.21 42.72
CA GLY A 63 -71.68 -53.79 41.75
C GLY A 63 -71.81 -53.17 40.37
N GLU A 64 -73.03 -53.10 39.82
CA GLU A 64 -73.29 -52.46 38.53
C GLU A 64 -72.91 -50.97 38.51
N SER A 65 -73.18 -50.24 39.60
CA SER A 65 -72.79 -48.83 39.69
C SER A 65 -71.27 -48.67 39.71
N LEU A 66 -70.55 -49.55 40.39
CA LEU A 66 -69.09 -49.54 40.42
C LEU A 66 -68.51 -49.89 39.05
N GLU A 67 -69.07 -50.89 38.35
CA GLU A 67 -68.66 -51.25 37.00
C GLU A 67 -68.84 -50.08 36.01
N ARG A 68 -69.99 -49.39 36.06
CA ARG A 68 -70.22 -48.18 35.24
C ARG A 68 -69.18 -47.09 35.54
N ASN A 69 -68.91 -46.83 36.82
CA ASN A 69 -67.91 -45.83 37.21
C ASN A 69 -66.50 -46.23 36.77
N LEU A 70 -66.14 -47.52 36.89
CA LEU A 70 -64.83 -48.01 36.45
C LEU A 70 -64.66 -47.89 34.94
N GLU A 71 -65.71 -48.18 34.16
CA GLU A 71 -65.69 -48.03 32.71
C GLU A 71 -65.55 -46.56 32.29
N GLU A 72 -66.29 -45.65 32.94
CA GLU A 72 -66.16 -44.21 32.71
C GLU A 72 -64.73 -43.73 33.01
N LYS A 73 -64.16 -44.14 34.15
CA LYS A 73 -62.78 -43.78 34.50
C LYS A 73 -61.76 -44.38 33.54
N ARG A 74 -61.96 -45.61 33.06
CA ARG A 74 -61.10 -46.23 32.04
C ARG A 74 -61.11 -45.42 30.74
N SER A 75 -62.29 -45.08 30.24
CA SER A 75 -62.43 -44.27 29.03
C SER A 75 -61.75 -42.91 29.16
N ILE A 76 -61.86 -42.25 30.32
CA ILE A 76 -61.15 -40.98 30.59
C ILE A 76 -59.64 -41.17 30.57
N VAL A 77 -59.13 -42.23 31.22
CA VAL A 77 -57.70 -42.53 31.28
C VAL A 77 -57.15 -42.83 29.89
N GLU A 78 -57.85 -43.64 29.09
CA GLU A 78 -57.47 -43.96 27.71
C GLU A 78 -57.45 -42.70 26.84
N GLY A 79 -58.45 -41.83 26.94
CA GLY A 79 -58.47 -40.55 26.24
C GLY A 79 -57.29 -39.65 26.62
N ALA A 80 -57.02 -39.51 27.93
CA ALA A 80 -55.90 -38.72 28.42
C ALA A 80 -54.54 -39.29 28.01
N GLN A 81 -54.41 -40.62 27.94
CA GLN A 81 -53.21 -41.30 27.43
C GLN A 81 -53.00 -40.99 25.95
N HIS A 82 -54.05 -41.10 25.13
CA HIS A 82 -53.98 -40.82 23.71
C HIS A 82 -53.57 -39.35 23.44
N GLU A 83 -54.20 -38.38 24.10
CA GLU A 83 -53.84 -36.97 23.99
C GLU A 83 -52.42 -36.67 24.47
N ARG A 84 -51.93 -37.41 25.48
CA ARG A 84 -50.54 -37.28 25.94
C ARG A 84 -49.58 -37.79 24.88
N ASP A 85 -49.86 -38.94 24.29
CA ASP A 85 -48.99 -39.58 23.30
C ASP A 85 -48.95 -38.76 22.00
N GLU A 86 -50.08 -38.18 21.56
CA GLU A 86 -50.09 -37.22 20.45
C GLU A 86 -49.25 -35.98 20.74
N ARG A 87 -49.34 -35.41 21.95
CA ARG A 87 -48.51 -34.27 22.35
C ARG A 87 -47.03 -34.59 22.39
N VAL A 88 -46.65 -35.80 22.81
CA VAL A 88 -45.26 -36.27 22.80
C VAL A 88 -44.77 -36.38 21.37
N LEU A 89 -45.52 -37.02 20.48
CA LEU A 89 -45.17 -37.14 19.06
C LEU A 89 -44.99 -35.78 18.38
N ASN A 90 -45.87 -34.82 18.65
CA ASN A 90 -45.75 -33.46 18.10
C ASN A 90 -44.48 -32.75 18.63
N ARG A 91 -44.21 -32.84 19.93
CA ARG A 91 -43.00 -32.27 20.53
C ARG A 91 -41.72 -32.91 19.99
N ASP A 92 -41.72 -34.23 19.80
CA ASP A 92 -40.59 -34.95 19.21
C ASP A 92 -40.34 -34.48 17.77
N GLY A 93 -41.41 -34.28 16.99
CA GLY A 93 -41.33 -33.68 15.65
C GLY A 93 -40.72 -32.28 15.66
N GLN A 94 -41.18 -31.40 16.56
CA GLN A 94 -40.63 -30.05 16.72
C GLN A 94 -39.16 -30.05 17.15
N ILE A 95 -38.76 -30.97 18.05
CA ILE A 95 -37.37 -31.12 18.47
C ILE A 95 -36.48 -31.48 17.29
N VAL A 96 -36.91 -32.42 16.45
CA VAL A 96 -36.15 -32.83 15.25
C VAL A 96 -36.02 -31.66 14.27
N GLU A 97 -37.09 -30.89 14.04
CA GLU A 97 -37.06 -29.72 13.17
C GLU A 97 -36.07 -28.66 13.68
N LEU A 98 -36.15 -28.30 14.97
CA LEU A 98 -35.23 -27.35 15.60
C LEU A 98 -33.78 -27.85 15.57
N GLN A 99 -33.55 -29.15 15.77
CA GLN A 99 -32.21 -29.74 15.66
C GLN A 99 -31.65 -29.62 14.24
N ASN A 100 -32.48 -29.80 13.21
CA ASN A 100 -32.06 -29.63 11.82
C ASN A 100 -31.74 -28.17 11.50
N GLN A 101 -32.58 -27.24 11.96
CA GLN A 101 -32.32 -25.79 11.81
C GLN A 101 -31.02 -25.38 12.51
N LEU A 102 -30.77 -25.88 13.73
CA LEU A 102 -29.54 -25.58 14.47
C LEU A 102 -28.30 -26.12 13.75
N LYS A 103 -28.36 -27.33 13.17
CA LYS A 103 -27.26 -27.88 12.38
C LYS A 103 -27.00 -27.05 11.12
N ALA A 104 -28.07 -26.63 10.41
CA ALA A 104 -27.95 -25.79 9.22
C ALA A 104 -27.30 -24.43 9.56
N ALA A 105 -27.79 -23.76 10.61
CA ALA A 105 -27.21 -22.50 11.09
C ALA A 105 -25.76 -22.67 11.57
N GLY A 106 -25.42 -23.81 12.18
CA GLY A 106 -24.05 -24.15 12.55
C GLY A 106 -23.11 -24.27 11.35
N ALA A 107 -23.57 -24.93 10.28
CA ALA A 107 -22.81 -25.05 9.04
C ALA A 107 -22.63 -23.68 8.33
N GLU A 108 -23.68 -22.85 8.33
CA GLU A 108 -23.60 -21.48 7.79
C GLU A 108 -22.61 -20.62 8.57
N ASN A 109 -22.64 -20.64 9.91
CA ASN A 109 -21.67 -19.92 10.73
C ASN A 109 -20.22 -20.40 10.51
N ALA A 110 -20.01 -21.71 10.33
CA ALA A 110 -18.70 -22.24 10.01
C ALA A 110 -18.17 -21.69 8.66
N ALA A 111 -19.02 -21.71 7.62
CA ALA A 111 -18.68 -21.15 6.31
C ALA A 111 -18.40 -19.64 6.36
N LEU A 112 -19.20 -18.88 7.11
CA LEU A 112 -18.96 -17.44 7.33
C LEU A 112 -17.64 -17.19 8.06
N THR A 113 -17.31 -18.01 9.05
CA THR A 113 -16.02 -17.91 9.78
C THR A 113 -14.83 -18.14 8.85
N GLU A 114 -14.93 -19.13 7.96
CA GLU A 114 -13.90 -19.40 6.95
C GLU A 114 -13.75 -18.22 5.98
N ASN A 115 -14.86 -17.66 5.50
CA ASN A 115 -14.84 -16.47 4.63
C ASN A 115 -14.20 -15.26 5.33
N VAL A 116 -14.51 -15.03 6.62
CA VAL A 116 -13.90 -13.94 7.40
C VAL A 116 -12.38 -14.11 7.48
N LEU A 117 -11.89 -15.33 7.74
CA LEU A 117 -10.45 -15.61 7.75
C LEU A 117 -9.82 -15.38 6.38
N ALA A 118 -10.49 -15.79 5.30
CA ALA A 118 -10.02 -15.55 3.93
C ALA A 118 -9.92 -14.05 3.61
N TYR A 119 -10.92 -13.25 4.00
CA TYR A 119 -10.88 -11.80 3.82
C TYR A 119 -9.80 -11.13 4.67
N GLN A 120 -9.57 -11.59 5.90
CA GLN A 120 -8.47 -11.08 6.74
C GLN A 120 -7.10 -11.33 6.10
N ASN A 121 -6.88 -12.53 5.56
CA ASN A 121 -5.64 -12.85 4.85
C ASN A 121 -5.46 -11.97 3.61
N LEU A 122 -6.53 -11.75 2.83
CA LEU A 122 -6.48 -10.88 1.67
C LEU A 122 -6.17 -9.43 2.04
N VAL A 123 -6.75 -8.91 3.13
CA VAL A 123 -6.45 -7.56 3.64
C VAL A 123 -4.97 -7.45 3.99
N ASN A 124 -4.41 -8.42 4.72
CA ASN A 124 -2.99 -8.43 5.09
C ASN A 124 -2.08 -8.43 3.85
N GLU A 125 -2.42 -9.22 2.82
CA GLU A 125 -1.67 -9.25 1.56
C GLU A 125 -1.71 -7.89 0.84
N LEU A 126 -2.89 -7.25 0.80
CA LEU A 126 -3.03 -5.94 0.18
C LEU A 126 -2.27 -4.85 0.94
N GLU A 127 -2.26 -4.90 2.27
CA GLU A 127 -1.49 -3.99 3.11
C GLU A 127 0.02 -4.14 2.88
N GLU A 128 0.52 -5.37 2.76
CA GLU A 128 1.93 -5.63 2.45
C GLU A 128 2.32 -5.10 1.08
N ARG A 129 1.50 -5.36 0.05
CA ARG A 129 1.71 -4.82 -1.30
C ARG A 129 1.68 -3.29 -1.34
N LEU A 130 0.82 -2.66 -0.55
CA LEU A 130 0.76 -1.20 -0.46
C LEU A 130 2.01 -0.64 0.22
N ALA A 131 2.49 -1.28 1.29
CA ALA A 131 3.74 -0.92 1.94
C ALA A 131 4.96 -1.07 1.01
N GLU A 132 4.99 -2.10 0.17
CA GLU A 132 6.03 -2.26 -0.86
C GLU A 132 5.97 -1.15 -1.91
N ALA A 133 4.77 -0.81 -2.39
CA ALA A 133 4.58 0.29 -3.34
C ALA A 133 5.01 1.64 -2.74
N ASP A 134 4.69 1.90 -1.47
CA ASP A 134 5.11 3.11 -0.76
C ASP A 134 6.64 3.20 -0.62
N ARG A 135 7.33 2.09 -0.33
CA ARG A 135 8.80 2.05 -0.33
C ARG A 135 9.37 2.32 -1.73
N GLY A 136 8.74 1.75 -2.76
CA GLY A 136 9.14 1.98 -4.16
C GLY A 136 8.98 3.44 -4.60
N THR A 137 7.86 4.08 -4.24
CA THR A 137 7.62 5.50 -4.54
C THR A 137 8.57 6.41 -3.77
N ALA A 138 8.86 6.13 -2.50
CA ALA A 138 9.87 6.86 -1.73
C ALA A 138 11.26 6.75 -2.35
N HIS A 139 11.65 5.55 -2.80
CA HIS A 139 12.93 5.36 -3.49
C HIS A 139 13.00 6.15 -4.80
N LEU A 140 11.96 6.08 -5.63
CA LEU A 140 11.88 6.87 -6.87
C LEU A 140 11.91 8.39 -6.58
N GLY A 141 11.25 8.86 -5.52
CA GLY A 141 11.31 10.24 -5.08
C GLY A 141 12.74 10.69 -4.75
N SER A 142 13.47 9.89 -3.98
CA SER A 142 14.87 10.19 -3.66
C SER A 142 15.79 10.22 -4.90
N GLU A 143 15.54 9.35 -5.88
CA GLU A 143 16.32 9.33 -7.12
C GLU A 143 16.00 10.55 -8.00
N VAL A 144 14.73 10.98 -8.06
CA VAL A 144 14.32 12.21 -8.74
C VAL A 144 15.01 13.42 -8.11
N GLU A 145 15.05 13.53 -6.78
CA GLU A 145 15.79 14.61 -6.09
C GLU A 145 17.28 14.59 -6.43
N ARG A 146 17.90 13.40 -6.43
CA ARG A 146 19.31 13.24 -6.79
C ARG A 146 19.60 13.65 -8.24
N LEU A 147 18.75 13.23 -9.17
CA LEU A 147 18.88 13.60 -10.58
C LEU A 147 18.67 15.08 -10.81
N ASN A 148 17.69 15.69 -10.15
CA ASN A 148 17.44 17.13 -10.22
C ASN A 148 18.65 17.92 -9.70
N GLY A 149 19.23 17.55 -8.56
CA GLY A 149 20.46 18.19 -8.06
C GLY A 149 21.64 18.04 -9.03
N ARG A 150 21.76 16.90 -9.72
CA ARG A 150 22.79 16.71 -10.74
C ARG A 150 22.54 17.55 -12.00
N ILE A 151 21.29 17.72 -12.41
CA ILE A 151 20.92 18.59 -13.52
C ILE A 151 21.29 20.04 -13.18
N GLU A 152 20.97 20.51 -11.98
CA GLU A 152 21.28 21.87 -11.54
C GLU A 152 22.79 22.16 -11.60
N ILE A 153 23.63 21.25 -11.10
CA ILE A 153 25.09 21.38 -11.17
C ILE A 153 25.57 21.42 -12.63
N LEU A 154 25.04 20.55 -13.50
CA LEU A 154 25.43 20.51 -14.91
C LEU A 154 24.98 21.76 -15.68
N GLU A 155 23.83 22.33 -15.31
CA GLU A 155 23.34 23.59 -15.87
C GLU A 155 24.17 24.79 -15.42
N GLU A 156 24.64 24.80 -14.18
CA GLU A 156 25.60 25.79 -13.67
C GLU A 156 26.94 25.69 -14.41
N GLN A 157 27.52 24.49 -14.50
CA GLN A 157 28.76 24.26 -15.26
C GLN A 157 28.63 24.67 -16.74
N ASN A 158 27.49 24.42 -17.37
CA ASN A 158 27.24 24.87 -18.74
C ASN A 158 27.15 26.39 -18.86
N ARG A 159 26.60 27.08 -17.85
CA ARG A 159 26.57 28.55 -17.83
C ARG A 159 27.97 29.11 -17.72
N ASP A 160 28.79 28.57 -16.83
CA ASP A 160 30.18 29.00 -16.64
C ASP A 160 31.00 28.80 -17.91
N LEU A 161 30.97 27.61 -18.51
CA LEU A 161 31.67 27.33 -19.76
C LEU A 161 31.21 28.24 -20.92
N LYS A 162 29.91 28.58 -20.98
CA LYS A 162 29.41 29.54 -21.98
C LYS A 162 29.93 30.95 -21.73
N GLN A 163 30.01 31.38 -20.48
CA GLN A 163 30.56 32.67 -20.10
C GLN A 163 32.06 32.73 -20.42
N GLU A 164 32.85 31.74 -20.00
CA GLU A 164 34.26 31.61 -20.34
C GLU A 164 34.47 31.63 -21.86
N GLY A 165 33.66 30.88 -22.61
CA GLY A 165 33.71 30.88 -24.08
C GLY A 165 33.34 32.24 -24.71
N SER A 166 32.58 33.08 -24.03
CA SER A 166 32.29 34.46 -24.45
C SER A 166 33.45 35.40 -24.13
N GLU A 167 34.02 35.30 -22.93
CA GLU A 167 35.19 36.09 -22.50
C GLU A 167 36.42 35.78 -23.35
N PHE A 168 36.63 34.49 -23.66
CA PHE A 168 37.69 34.05 -24.56
C PHE A 168 37.51 34.62 -25.97
N ARG A 169 36.28 34.62 -26.51
CA ARG A 169 35.96 35.26 -27.80
C ARG A 169 36.24 36.77 -27.78
N ASN A 170 35.84 37.48 -26.71
CA ASN A 170 36.11 38.90 -26.56
C ASN A 170 37.62 39.19 -26.50
N THR A 171 38.38 38.35 -25.80
CA THR A 171 39.84 38.46 -25.69
C THR A 171 40.51 38.23 -27.04
N ILE A 172 40.09 37.23 -27.81
CA ILE A 172 40.60 37.01 -29.17
C ILE A 172 40.31 38.22 -30.05
N LEU A 173 39.10 38.78 -30.00
CA LEU A 173 38.74 39.97 -30.78
C LEU A 173 39.59 41.18 -30.38
N ALA A 174 39.87 41.37 -29.09
CA ALA A 174 40.74 42.42 -28.61
C ALA A 174 42.20 42.23 -29.08
N ALA A 175 42.73 41.00 -28.97
CA ALA A 175 44.06 40.66 -29.46
C ALA A 175 44.18 40.84 -30.99
N GLN A 176 43.14 40.47 -31.74
CA GLN A 176 43.09 40.67 -33.19
C GLN A 176 43.09 42.16 -33.54
N LYS A 177 42.25 42.98 -32.90
CA LYS A 177 42.26 44.44 -33.07
C LYS A 177 43.60 45.06 -32.71
N PHE A 178 44.24 44.57 -31.64
CA PHE A 178 45.56 45.02 -31.21
C PHE A 178 46.66 44.64 -32.22
N ALA A 179 46.61 43.43 -32.77
CA ALA A 179 47.53 43.03 -33.84
C ALA A 179 47.32 43.87 -35.11
N ASP A 180 46.06 44.14 -35.48
CA ASP A 180 45.73 45.02 -36.61
C ASP A 180 46.20 46.46 -36.38
N SER A 181 46.08 46.99 -35.16
CA SER A 181 46.59 48.34 -34.83
C SER A 181 48.11 48.40 -34.86
N ILE A 182 48.81 47.39 -34.33
CA ILE A 182 50.28 47.31 -34.44
C ILE A 182 50.70 47.28 -35.91
N ARG A 183 50.03 46.49 -36.75
CA ARG A 183 50.36 46.43 -38.18
C ARG A 183 50.17 47.80 -38.84
N MET A 184 49.05 48.47 -38.57
CA MET A 184 48.77 49.80 -39.12
C MET A 184 49.76 50.86 -38.63
N GLU A 185 50.13 50.85 -37.36
CA GLU A 185 51.15 51.76 -36.80
C GLU A 185 52.53 51.50 -37.41
N ALA A 186 52.93 50.23 -37.55
CA ALA A 186 54.19 49.85 -38.18
C ALA A 186 54.23 50.24 -39.67
N GLU A 187 53.11 50.13 -40.40
CA GLU A 187 52.99 50.60 -41.79
C GLU A 187 53.16 52.13 -41.88
N LEU A 188 52.48 52.89 -41.01
CA LEU A 188 52.61 54.35 -40.92
C LEU A 188 54.03 54.80 -40.55
N GLU A 189 54.67 54.12 -39.60
CA GLU A 189 56.03 54.44 -39.16
C GLU A 189 57.06 54.08 -40.24
N ALA A 190 56.90 52.94 -40.91
CA ALA A 190 57.72 52.57 -42.06
C ALA A 190 57.57 53.56 -43.23
N GLU A 191 56.36 54.04 -43.50
CA GLU A 191 56.10 55.05 -44.53
C GLU A 191 56.80 56.38 -44.20
N LYS A 192 56.67 56.86 -42.94
CA LYS A 192 57.41 58.05 -42.48
C LYS A 192 58.92 57.88 -42.58
N LEU A 193 59.45 56.74 -42.15
CA LEU A 193 60.88 56.47 -42.19
C LEU A 193 61.41 56.44 -43.64
N LEU A 194 60.62 55.89 -44.58
CA LEU A 194 60.95 55.96 -46.01
C LEU A 194 60.87 57.39 -46.55
N GLU A 195 59.90 58.18 -46.12
CA GLU A 195 59.78 59.59 -46.50
C GLU A 195 60.97 60.42 -45.99
N ASP A 196 61.36 60.22 -44.74
CA ASP A 196 62.51 60.89 -44.11
C ASP A 196 63.81 60.46 -44.78
N ALA A 197 64.01 59.16 -45.03
CA ALA A 197 65.16 58.66 -45.78
C ALA A 197 65.21 59.24 -47.22
N ARG A 198 64.06 59.41 -47.88
CA ARG A 198 64.00 60.07 -49.20
C ARG A 198 64.41 61.54 -49.11
N LYS A 199 63.97 62.27 -48.08
CA LYS A 199 64.39 63.67 -47.85
C LYS A 199 65.88 63.76 -47.56
N GLU A 200 66.42 62.90 -46.72
CA GLU A 200 67.87 62.85 -46.44
C GLU A 200 68.67 62.56 -47.71
N VAL A 201 68.25 61.58 -48.52
CA VAL A 201 68.89 61.28 -49.81
C VAL A 201 68.79 62.48 -50.77
N GLN A 202 67.67 63.20 -50.79
CA GLN A 202 67.52 64.42 -51.58
C GLN A 202 68.49 65.51 -51.12
N LEU A 203 68.60 65.76 -49.82
CA LEU A 203 69.54 66.74 -49.25
C LEU A 203 70.98 66.39 -49.60
N VAL A 204 71.39 65.14 -49.36
CA VAL A 204 72.76 64.66 -49.71
C VAL A 204 73.00 64.79 -51.21
N ARG A 205 71.99 64.54 -52.04
CA ARG A 205 72.10 64.71 -53.49
C ARG A 205 72.23 66.18 -53.89
N GLU A 206 71.45 67.07 -53.30
CA GLU A 206 71.54 68.52 -53.53
C GLU A 206 72.93 69.04 -53.10
N GLU A 207 73.42 68.64 -51.93
CA GLU A 207 74.77 68.96 -51.46
C GLU A 207 75.84 68.44 -52.43
N ALA A 208 75.72 67.19 -52.88
CA ALA A 208 76.62 66.61 -53.87
C ALA A 208 76.55 67.35 -55.22
N GLU A 209 75.37 67.76 -55.69
CA GLU A 209 75.19 68.55 -56.91
C GLU A 209 75.86 69.92 -56.79
N VAL A 210 75.75 70.58 -55.63
CA VAL A 210 76.45 71.84 -55.33
C VAL A 210 77.97 71.65 -55.33
N GLU A 211 78.48 70.63 -54.65
CA GLU A 211 79.91 70.32 -54.63
C GLU A 211 80.46 69.97 -56.02
N ILE A 212 79.72 69.16 -56.81
CA ILE A 212 80.06 68.85 -58.20
C ILE A 212 80.12 70.11 -59.07
N ALA A 213 79.24 71.08 -58.85
CA ALA A 213 79.27 72.36 -59.58
C ALA A 213 80.42 73.27 -59.12
N ARG A 214 80.82 73.19 -57.85
CA ARG A 214 81.91 73.98 -57.26
C ARG A 214 83.29 73.47 -57.68
N LEU A 215 83.49 72.16 -57.72
CA LEU A 215 84.79 71.55 -58.03
C LEU A 215 85.44 72.07 -59.34
N PRO A 216 84.73 72.21 -60.48
CA PRO A 216 85.31 72.79 -61.70
C PRO A 216 85.78 74.24 -61.55
N LEU A 217 85.06 75.05 -60.77
CA LEU A 217 85.45 76.44 -60.50
C LEU A 217 86.70 76.48 -59.64
N GLU A 218 86.77 75.63 -58.61
CA GLU A 218 87.92 75.52 -57.73
C GLU A 218 89.16 74.98 -58.48
N ILE A 219 88.97 74.00 -59.37
CA ILE A 219 90.00 73.52 -60.30
C ILE A 219 90.51 74.66 -61.19
N LYS A 220 89.62 75.47 -61.78
CA LYS A 220 90.04 76.63 -62.59
C LYS A 220 90.87 77.64 -61.79
N VAL A 221 90.42 77.99 -60.59
CA VAL A 221 91.16 78.92 -59.71
C VAL A 221 92.54 78.35 -59.35
N LEU A 222 92.63 77.04 -59.09
CA LEU A 222 93.89 76.36 -58.83
C LEU A 222 94.80 76.30 -60.06
N GLU A 223 94.25 76.08 -61.26
CA GLU A 223 95.00 76.14 -62.52
C GLU A 223 95.53 77.55 -62.79
N GLU A 224 94.72 78.59 -62.59
CA GLU A 224 95.13 79.99 -62.69
C GLU A 224 96.24 80.32 -61.69
N ARG A 225 96.10 79.88 -60.44
CA ARG A 225 97.11 80.08 -59.40
C ARG A 225 98.40 79.32 -59.71
N LYS A 226 98.32 78.10 -60.23
CA LYS A 226 99.48 77.34 -60.73
C LYS A 226 100.16 78.06 -61.90
N ALA A 227 99.38 78.60 -62.83
CA ALA A 227 99.91 79.39 -63.96
C ALA A 227 100.57 80.68 -63.48
N GLN A 228 100.00 81.35 -62.48
CA GLN A 228 100.58 82.54 -61.86
C GLN A 228 101.89 82.23 -61.15
N VAL A 229 101.93 81.20 -60.30
CA VAL A 229 103.18 80.77 -59.63
C VAL A 229 104.23 80.38 -60.67
N ARG A 230 103.84 79.73 -61.77
CA ARG A 230 104.76 79.40 -62.87
C ARG A 230 105.33 80.67 -63.51
N LYS A 231 104.49 81.68 -63.79
CA LYS A 231 104.94 82.98 -64.31
C LYS A 231 105.84 83.71 -63.33
N ASP A 232 105.49 83.74 -62.05
CA ASP A 232 106.28 84.39 -61.00
C ASP A 232 107.65 83.71 -60.87
N LEU A 233 107.71 82.37 -60.89
CA LEU A 233 108.96 81.62 -60.90
C LEU A 233 109.78 81.89 -62.16
N GLN A 234 109.12 81.97 -63.32
CA GLN A 234 109.76 82.30 -64.59
C GLN A 234 110.36 83.72 -64.54
N ALA A 235 109.63 84.70 -64.00
CA ALA A 235 110.10 86.06 -63.80
C ALA A 235 111.28 86.14 -62.82
N VAL A 236 111.25 85.37 -61.73
CA VAL A 236 112.38 85.26 -60.79
C VAL A 236 113.61 84.65 -61.48
N LEU A 237 113.44 83.57 -62.26
CA LEU A 237 114.53 82.95 -63.01
C LEU A 237 115.08 83.87 -64.11
N THR A 238 114.21 84.61 -64.82
CA THR A 238 114.64 85.62 -65.79
C THR A 238 115.39 86.76 -65.10
N ARG A 239 114.93 87.20 -63.91
CA ARG A 239 115.64 88.19 -63.11
C ARG A 239 117.04 87.70 -62.68
N TYR A 240 117.17 86.42 -62.31
CA TYR A 240 118.47 85.82 -62.02
C TYR A 240 119.35 85.64 -63.28
N LEU A 241 118.76 85.38 -64.45
CA LEU A 241 119.49 85.34 -65.72
C LEU A 241 119.95 86.75 -66.15
N ASP A 242 119.11 87.77 -66.00
CA ASP A 242 119.46 89.17 -66.27
C ASP A 242 120.54 89.69 -65.29
N GLU A 243 120.55 89.22 -64.04
CA GLU A 243 121.63 89.48 -63.08
C GLU A 243 122.96 88.80 -63.48
N LEU A 244 122.92 87.69 -64.23
CA LEU A 244 124.11 86.98 -64.70
C LEU A 244 124.67 87.56 -66.02
N ASP A 245 123.81 88.10 -66.90
CA ASP A 245 124.25 88.69 -68.18
C ASP A 245 124.83 90.11 -68.04
N LEU A 246 124.70 90.76 -66.87
CA LEU A 246 125.25 92.09 -66.57
C LEU A 246 126.68 92.09 -65.98
N PHE A 247 127.34 90.93 -65.87
CA PHE A 247 128.76 90.87 -65.49
C PHE A 247 129.63 90.06 -66.47
N PRO A 248 130.11 90.70 -67.56
CA PRO A 248 131.36 90.35 -68.22
C PRO A 248 132.53 91.24 -67.74
N GLU A 249 133.46 90.61 -67.02
CA GLU A 249 134.90 90.89 -66.78
C GLU A 249 135.45 92.34 -66.76
N ASN A 250 135.82 92.83 -65.56
CA ASN A 250 137.22 93.05 -65.09
C ASN A 250 137.28 94.03 -63.89
N ILE A 251 138.13 93.75 -62.89
CA ILE A 251 139.11 94.65 -62.24
C ILE A 251 139.85 93.87 -61.12
N VAL A 252 141.13 94.22 -60.95
CA VAL A 252 142.26 93.50 -60.33
C VAL A 252 142.67 94.17 -59.00
N LEU A 253 143.39 93.45 -58.11
CA LEU A 253 144.15 93.91 -56.90
C LEU A 253 143.28 94.43 -55.73
N ASP A 254 143.56 94.24 -54.43
CA ASP A 254 144.84 94.22 -53.70
C ASP A 254 144.66 93.59 -52.28
N ASP A 255 145.72 92.93 -51.80
CA ASP A 255 146.23 92.63 -50.44
C ASP A 255 145.38 92.50 -49.15
N LEU A 256 145.56 91.32 -48.53
CA LEU A 256 145.87 91.01 -47.10
C LEU A 256 144.87 91.37 -45.99
N GLU A 257 144.10 90.38 -45.53
CA GLU A 257 144.40 89.50 -44.37
C GLU A 257 143.67 88.15 -44.49
#